data_AF-A0A0G4EV89-F1
#
_entry.id   AF-A0A0G4EV89-F1
#
_cell.length_a   1.000
_cell.length_b   1.000
_cell.length_c   1.000
_cell.angle_alpha   90.00
_cell.angle_beta   90.00
_cell.angle_gamma   90.00
#
_symmetry.space_group_name_H-M   'P 1'
#
loop_
_entity.id
_entity.type
_entity.pdbx_description
1 polymer ?
#
loop_
_entity_poly.entity_id
_entity_poly.type
_entity_poly.pdbx_seq_one_letter_code
_entity_poly.pdbx_strand_id
1 'polypeptide(L)'
;MSGVMEPSVSVRFAGDGEGDAPLARPLVVKEGVIRLFKYFNQVMDGEFQEGQERQVCIEKISRPIGEVVLQQEVDIVKSLTKDNLVDAMVALDYLQFDVDQIFTKGSTQSLLWRIHRKVVLEDWLDDHQLASNLLDSFARYPFLARFIHCHPDICAALRQSVRRKCDVIGDQWRRRERGKPEDDGIKAAVSLVASLADAISYNTIDMSRHELAGFLTNATGSPSLPAAHAAAFESDEFSSCSTATVRPFAGNQRGSVTCMGFAVEVVGLPPPYISHTGTTLPVDAIRDGDAKLTEMAGWYVKFRPLVGGRAEGESFMSCYAPDGSLEVAHPHGDSDATHPTVQLHDSPTLMDDDKIRMGDRASAGTSVSEFGAKFMGRSCWQYGPSLLLPMRWRGWGTSASRMSCCR
;
A
#
# COMPACT_ATOMS: atom_id res chain seq x y z
N MET A 1 52.81 -0.09 8.24
CA MET A 1 51.43 -0.38 7.79
C MET A 1 51.44 -0.44 6.28
N SER A 2 51.52 -1.63 5.70
CA SER A 2 51.44 -1.80 4.24
C SER A 2 49.97 -1.64 3.85
N GLY A 3 49.63 -0.54 3.19
CA GLY A 3 48.26 -0.33 2.68
C GLY A 3 48.01 -1.34 1.58
N VAL A 4 47.26 -2.40 1.89
CA VAL A 4 46.77 -3.34 0.87
C VAL A 4 45.90 -2.53 -0.09
N MET A 5 46.38 -2.32 -1.32
CA MET A 5 45.60 -1.65 -2.35
C MET A 5 44.34 -2.48 -2.59
N GLU A 6 43.18 -1.82 -2.45
CA GLU A 6 41.90 -2.45 -2.74
C GLU A 6 41.88 -2.85 -4.23
N PRO A 7 41.62 -4.12 -4.54
CA PRO A 7 41.56 -4.56 -5.91
C PRO A 7 40.47 -3.83 -6.72
N SER A 8 40.66 -3.68 -8.02
CA SER A 8 39.75 -2.97 -8.92
C SER A 8 39.44 -3.81 -10.17
N VAL A 9 38.29 -3.54 -10.78
CA VAL A 9 37.77 -4.19 -11.99
C VAL A 9 37.61 -3.13 -13.07
N SER A 10 37.99 -3.47 -14.30
CA SER A 10 37.85 -2.61 -15.47
C SER A 10 36.55 -2.91 -16.21
N VAL A 11 35.63 -1.95 -16.27
CA VAL A 11 34.32 -2.11 -16.92
C VAL A 11 34.31 -1.37 -18.26
N ARG A 12 33.95 -2.05 -19.34
CA ARG A 12 33.73 -1.47 -20.67
C ARG A 12 32.25 -1.45 -21.01
N PHE A 13 31.82 -0.48 -21.80
CA PHE A 13 30.44 -0.38 -22.26
C PHE A 13 30.35 -0.56 -23.77
N ALA A 14 29.24 -1.14 -24.24
CA ALA A 14 28.99 -1.21 -25.68
C ALA A 14 28.92 0.21 -26.28
N GLY A 15 29.65 0.42 -27.36
CA GLY A 15 29.71 1.71 -28.06
C GLY A 15 30.90 2.60 -27.66
N ASP A 16 31.72 2.20 -26.69
CA ASP A 16 32.96 2.93 -26.34
C ASP A 16 34.01 2.92 -27.49
N GLY A 17 33.82 2.05 -28.50
CA GLY A 17 34.73 1.88 -29.64
C GLY A 17 35.99 1.08 -29.30
N GLU A 18 36.66 0.52 -30.31
CA GLU A 18 37.98 -0.11 -30.15
C GLU A 18 39.09 0.95 -30.37
N GLY A 19 39.95 1.18 -29.37
CA GLY A 19 41.16 2.01 -29.54
C GLY A 19 41.57 2.84 -28.32
N ASP A 20 42.52 3.77 -28.53
CA ASP A 20 43.10 4.66 -27.51
C ASP A 20 42.32 5.99 -27.33
N ALA A 21 41.09 6.06 -27.84
CA ALA A 21 40.24 7.23 -27.66
C ALA A 21 39.92 7.44 -26.17
N PRO A 22 39.77 8.69 -25.68
CA PRO A 22 39.44 8.95 -24.27
C PRO A 22 38.17 8.22 -23.78
N LEU A 23 37.20 8.00 -24.68
CA LEU A 23 35.96 7.27 -24.41
C LEU A 23 36.12 5.73 -24.42
N ALA A 24 37.21 5.21 -24.97
CA ALA A 24 37.51 3.77 -25.04
C ALA A 24 38.22 3.24 -23.78
N ARG A 25 38.61 4.15 -22.85
CA ARG A 25 39.25 3.75 -21.59
C ARG A 25 38.23 3.11 -20.64
N PRO A 26 38.46 1.87 -20.17
CA PRO A 26 37.51 1.22 -19.26
C PRO A 26 37.30 2.04 -17.98
N LEU A 27 36.08 2.02 -17.47
CA LEU A 27 35.76 2.57 -16.16
C LEU A 27 36.37 1.66 -15.10
N VAL A 28 37.30 2.19 -14.29
CA VAL A 28 37.95 1.43 -13.22
C VAL A 28 37.12 1.57 -11.94
N VAL A 29 36.55 0.46 -11.49
CA VAL A 29 35.66 0.41 -10.33
C VAL A 29 36.29 -0.45 -9.24
N LYS A 30 36.21 -0.01 -7.99
CA LYS A 30 36.72 -0.77 -6.84
C LYS A 30 35.95 -2.07 -6.67
N GLU A 31 36.66 -3.15 -6.34
CA GLU A 31 36.05 -4.47 -6.15
C GLU A 31 34.96 -4.44 -5.07
N GLY A 32 35.15 -3.69 -3.97
CA GLY A 32 34.12 -3.54 -2.93
C GLY A 32 32.78 -2.97 -3.43
N VAL A 33 32.79 -2.10 -4.44
CA VAL A 33 31.56 -1.59 -5.08
C VAL A 33 30.96 -2.65 -5.99
N ILE A 34 31.78 -3.29 -6.80
CA ILE A 34 31.36 -4.33 -7.76
C ILE A 34 30.67 -5.50 -7.06
N ARG A 35 31.11 -5.85 -5.84
CA ARG A 35 30.52 -6.94 -5.04
C ARG A 35 29.07 -6.68 -4.60
N LEU A 36 28.57 -5.43 -4.67
CA LEU A 36 27.17 -5.09 -4.37
C LEU A 36 26.18 -5.59 -5.43
N PHE A 37 26.68 -6.00 -6.59
CA PHE A 37 25.88 -6.37 -7.75
C PHE A 37 25.98 -7.88 -7.99
N LYS A 38 24.85 -8.59 -7.95
CA LYS A 38 24.83 -10.05 -8.15
C LYS A 38 25.34 -10.45 -9.54
N TYR A 39 25.09 -9.61 -10.56
CA TYR A 39 25.63 -9.80 -11.91
C TYR A 39 27.15 -9.97 -11.90
N PHE A 40 27.86 -9.04 -11.25
CA PHE A 40 29.32 -9.11 -11.23
C PHE A 40 29.85 -10.20 -10.32
N ASN A 41 29.18 -10.53 -9.22
CA ASN A 41 29.58 -11.68 -8.40
C ASN A 41 29.58 -12.97 -9.24
N GLN A 42 28.56 -13.17 -10.09
CA GLN A 42 28.49 -14.32 -10.99
C GLN A 42 29.61 -14.32 -12.05
N VAL A 43 29.93 -13.16 -12.63
CA VAL A 43 30.98 -13.03 -13.64
C VAL A 43 32.37 -13.22 -13.05
N MET A 44 32.62 -12.63 -11.87
CA MET A 44 33.94 -12.60 -11.24
C MET A 44 34.29 -13.90 -10.50
N ASP A 45 33.31 -14.58 -9.91
CA ASP A 45 33.52 -15.83 -9.17
C ASP A 45 33.32 -17.07 -10.04
N GLY A 46 32.84 -16.90 -11.28
CA GLY A 46 32.69 -17.97 -12.25
C GLY A 46 34.00 -18.32 -12.99
N GLU A 47 33.95 -19.36 -13.82
CA GLU A 47 35.07 -19.77 -14.68
C GLU A 47 35.17 -18.94 -15.98
N PHE A 48 34.68 -17.70 -15.95
CA PHE A 48 34.67 -16.82 -17.11
C PHE A 48 36.03 -16.13 -17.28
N GLN A 49 36.45 -15.92 -18.53
CA GLN A 49 37.72 -15.27 -18.85
C GLN A 49 37.76 -13.83 -18.31
N GLU A 50 36.61 -13.16 -18.30
CA GLU A 50 36.37 -11.83 -17.76
C GLU A 50 36.73 -11.74 -16.26
N GLY A 51 36.45 -12.78 -15.49
CA GLY A 51 36.80 -12.87 -14.07
C GLY A 51 38.31 -13.02 -13.85
N GLN A 52 38.99 -13.77 -14.72
CA GLN A 52 40.44 -13.95 -14.69
C GLN A 52 41.19 -12.68 -15.10
N GLU A 53 40.70 -11.99 -16.12
CA GLU A 53 41.28 -10.74 -16.64
C GLU A 53 40.86 -9.50 -15.84
N ARG A 54 39.87 -9.64 -14.94
CA ARG A 54 39.26 -8.55 -14.17
C ARG A 54 38.75 -7.42 -15.07
N GLN A 55 38.26 -7.80 -16.24
CA GLN A 55 37.73 -6.91 -17.25
C GLN A 55 36.36 -7.41 -17.70
N VAL A 56 35.33 -6.58 -17.55
CA VAL A 56 33.94 -6.94 -17.84
C VAL A 56 33.38 -5.99 -18.89
N CYS A 57 32.73 -6.52 -19.92
CA CYS A 57 32.00 -5.73 -20.91
C CYS A 57 30.50 -5.75 -20.60
N ILE A 58 29.85 -4.58 -20.62
CA ILE A 58 28.41 -4.42 -20.38
C ILE A 58 27.76 -3.88 -21.65
N GLU A 59 26.86 -4.67 -22.23
CA GLU A 59 26.22 -4.31 -23.50
C GLU A 59 24.96 -3.45 -23.33
N LYS A 60 24.22 -3.64 -22.24
CA LYS A 60 22.88 -3.04 -22.08
C LYS A 60 22.85 -1.72 -21.34
N ILE A 61 23.99 -1.23 -20.86
CA ILE A 61 24.10 -0.01 -20.08
C ILE A 61 25.03 0.94 -20.84
N SER A 62 24.61 2.19 -21.02
CA SER A 62 25.47 3.22 -21.59
C SER A 62 26.50 3.68 -20.56
N ARG A 63 27.69 4.09 -21.01
CA ARG A 63 28.75 4.60 -20.13
C ARG A 63 28.26 5.67 -19.14
N PRO A 64 27.51 6.72 -19.52
CA PRO A 64 27.07 7.74 -18.58
C PRO A 64 26.21 7.17 -17.44
N ILE A 65 25.39 6.16 -17.73
CA ILE A 65 24.56 5.49 -16.72
C ILE A 65 25.43 4.56 -15.86
N GLY A 66 26.36 3.84 -16.47
CA GLY A 66 27.36 3.04 -15.76
C GLY A 66 28.17 3.87 -14.78
N GLU A 67 28.59 5.07 -15.18
CA GLU A 67 29.28 6.03 -14.31
C GLU A 67 28.41 6.44 -13.13
N VAL A 68 27.09 6.55 -13.27
CA VAL A 68 26.17 6.85 -12.16
C VAL A 68 25.99 5.66 -11.22
N VAL A 69 25.75 4.46 -11.75
CA VAL A 69 25.34 3.31 -10.93
C VAL A 69 26.50 2.51 -10.35
N LEU A 70 27.67 2.49 -10.99
CA LEU A 70 28.85 1.75 -10.52
C LEU A 70 29.67 2.54 -9.50
N GLN A 71 28.99 3.07 -8.48
CA GLN A 71 29.57 3.84 -7.39
C GLN A 71 29.07 3.33 -6.04
N GLN A 72 29.59 3.89 -4.94
CA GLN A 72 29.02 3.69 -3.61
C GLN A 72 27.61 4.27 -3.55
N GLU A 73 26.71 3.67 -2.76
CA GLU A 73 25.28 4.05 -2.69
C GLU A 73 25.04 5.56 -2.52
N VAL A 74 25.82 6.20 -1.64
CA VAL A 74 25.69 7.63 -1.35
C VAL A 74 26.01 8.46 -2.59
N ASP A 75 26.98 8.03 -3.37
CA ASP A 75 27.42 8.74 -4.57
C ASP A 75 26.51 8.44 -5.77
N ILE A 76 25.94 7.22 -5.87
CA ILE A 76 24.82 6.93 -6.79
C ILE A 76 23.71 7.96 -6.58
N VAL A 77 23.25 8.14 -5.33
CA VAL A 77 22.15 9.07 -5.01
C VAL A 77 22.53 10.52 -5.34
N LYS A 78 23.78 10.93 -5.12
CA LYS A 78 24.24 12.28 -5.51
C LYS A 78 24.24 12.47 -7.02
N SER A 79 24.73 11.49 -7.78
CA SER A 79 24.85 11.52 -9.24
C SER A 79 23.53 11.32 -9.98
N LEU A 80 22.49 10.81 -9.31
CA LEU A 80 21.15 10.76 -9.88
C LEU A 80 20.65 12.17 -10.18
N THR A 81 20.06 12.30 -11.36
CA THR A 81 19.35 13.48 -11.82
C THR A 81 17.99 13.04 -12.32
N LYS A 82 17.10 14.01 -12.49
CA LYS A 82 15.78 13.79 -13.06
C LYS A 82 15.84 13.11 -14.44
N ASP A 83 16.81 13.49 -15.27
CA ASP A 83 16.95 13.01 -16.65
C ASP A 83 17.50 11.57 -16.72
N ASN A 84 18.30 11.16 -15.74
CA ASN A 84 18.92 9.82 -15.73
C ASN A 84 18.25 8.82 -14.77
N LEU A 85 17.23 9.24 -14.00
CA LEU A 85 16.64 8.41 -12.95
C LEU A 85 16.17 7.06 -13.47
N VAL A 86 15.35 7.05 -14.53
CA VAL A 86 14.74 5.82 -15.04
C VAL A 86 15.82 4.89 -15.58
N ASP A 87 16.74 5.40 -16.39
CA ASP A 87 17.83 4.59 -16.96
C ASP A 87 18.77 4.03 -15.88
N ALA A 88 19.07 4.82 -14.84
CA ALA A 88 19.85 4.35 -13.70
C ALA A 88 19.13 3.26 -12.92
N MET A 89 17.82 3.40 -12.68
CA MET A 89 17.04 2.35 -12.01
C MET A 89 16.92 1.07 -12.84
N VAL A 90 16.78 1.19 -14.16
CA VAL A 90 16.82 0.05 -15.09
C VAL A 90 18.19 -0.63 -15.07
N ALA A 91 19.27 0.15 -15.03
CA ALA A 91 20.62 -0.38 -14.91
C ALA A 91 20.86 -1.10 -13.57
N LEU A 92 20.36 -0.57 -12.46
CA LEU A 92 20.42 -1.23 -11.15
C LEU A 92 19.66 -2.57 -11.14
N ASP A 93 18.49 -2.62 -11.79
CA ASP A 93 17.71 -3.85 -11.99
C ASP A 93 18.49 -4.88 -12.82
N TYR A 94 19.05 -4.44 -13.97
CA TYR A 94 19.85 -5.28 -14.86
C TYR A 94 21.07 -5.88 -14.15
N LEU A 95 21.81 -5.06 -13.39
CA LEU A 95 22.98 -5.48 -12.63
C LEU A 95 22.62 -6.31 -11.39
N GLN A 96 21.33 -6.50 -11.11
CA GLN A 96 20.82 -7.20 -9.94
C GLN A 96 21.45 -6.67 -8.66
N PHE A 97 21.42 -5.34 -8.50
CA PHE A 97 21.84 -4.68 -7.27
C PHE A 97 21.13 -5.34 -6.08
N ASP A 98 21.85 -5.70 -5.03
CA ASP A 98 21.28 -6.48 -3.92
C ASP A 98 20.36 -5.62 -3.04
N VAL A 99 19.15 -5.40 -3.54
CA VAL A 99 18.07 -4.70 -2.85
C VAL A 99 17.74 -5.46 -1.56
N ASP A 100 17.58 -6.78 -1.62
CA ASP A 100 17.03 -7.56 -0.50
C ASP A 100 17.93 -7.58 0.76
N GLN A 101 19.26 -7.48 0.64
CA GLN A 101 20.15 -7.35 1.80
C GLN A 101 19.95 -6.05 2.59
N ILE A 102 19.55 -4.99 1.90
CA ILE A 102 19.43 -3.65 2.48
C ILE A 102 17.97 -3.34 2.84
N PHE A 103 17.03 -4.10 2.27
CA PHE A 103 15.60 -4.03 2.53
C PHE A 103 15.20 -4.79 3.80
N THR A 104 15.74 -4.37 4.95
CA THR A 104 14.98 -4.52 6.19
C THR A 104 13.78 -3.57 6.07
N LYS A 105 12.54 -4.09 6.05
CA LYS A 105 11.32 -3.28 5.95
C LYS A 105 11.35 -2.17 7.02
N GLY A 106 11.35 -0.91 6.61
CA GLY A 106 11.49 0.26 7.51
C GLY A 106 12.91 0.83 7.63
N SER A 107 13.92 0.24 6.98
CA SER A 107 15.28 0.77 6.94
C SER A 107 15.34 2.05 6.10
N THR A 108 15.58 3.16 6.78
CA THR A 108 15.86 4.47 6.15
C THR A 108 17.23 4.54 5.47
N GLN A 109 18.01 3.46 5.54
CA GLN A 109 19.34 3.40 4.97
C GLN A 109 19.38 2.76 3.59
N SER A 110 18.27 2.16 3.13
CA SER A 110 18.24 1.52 1.81
C SER A 110 18.43 2.48 0.65
N LEU A 111 19.07 2.01 -0.42
CA LEU A 111 19.28 2.80 -1.63
C LEU A 111 17.95 3.31 -2.20
N LEU A 112 16.91 2.47 -2.35
CA LEU A 112 15.63 2.97 -2.86
C LEU A 112 15.02 4.02 -1.92
N TRP A 113 15.17 3.92 -0.60
CA TRP A 113 14.67 4.94 0.31
C TRP A 113 15.40 6.28 0.14
N ARG A 114 16.72 6.26 -0.09
CA ARG A 114 17.51 7.47 -0.38
C ARG A 114 17.14 8.07 -1.73
N ILE A 115 16.93 7.23 -2.76
CA ILE A 115 16.40 7.66 -4.06
C ILE A 115 15.02 8.29 -3.89
N HIS A 116 14.12 7.63 -3.15
CA HIS A 116 12.78 8.11 -2.83
C HIS A 116 12.82 9.49 -2.20
N ARG A 117 13.64 9.67 -1.14
CA ARG A 117 13.78 10.97 -0.50
C ARG A 117 14.24 12.04 -1.46
N LYS A 118 15.20 11.75 -2.33
CA LYS A 118 15.67 12.73 -3.32
C LYS A 118 14.56 13.10 -4.32
N VAL A 119 13.89 12.09 -4.88
CA VAL A 119 12.79 12.26 -5.84
C VAL A 119 11.64 13.10 -5.26
N VAL A 120 11.27 12.86 -4.00
CA VAL A 120 10.21 13.59 -3.31
C VAL A 120 10.64 15.00 -2.90
N LEU A 121 11.84 15.16 -2.32
CA LEU A 121 12.31 16.48 -1.86
C LEU A 121 12.56 17.47 -3.00
N GLU A 122 12.88 16.97 -4.19
CA GLU A 122 13.15 17.78 -5.36
C GLU A 122 11.95 17.85 -6.33
N ASP A 123 10.78 17.32 -5.94
CA ASP A 123 9.53 17.33 -6.72
C ASP A 123 9.71 16.79 -8.16
N TRP A 124 10.57 15.78 -8.34
CA TRP A 124 10.91 15.30 -9.69
C TRP A 124 9.69 14.76 -10.45
N LEU A 125 8.72 14.20 -9.74
CA LEU A 125 7.52 13.60 -10.32
C LEU A 125 6.43 14.62 -10.72
N ASP A 126 6.64 15.92 -10.47
CA ASP A 126 5.84 16.98 -11.09
C ASP A 126 6.06 17.03 -12.61
N ASP A 127 7.17 16.48 -13.09
CA ASP A 127 7.40 16.29 -14.52
C ASP A 127 6.60 15.11 -15.06
N HIS A 128 5.64 15.46 -15.91
CA HIS A 128 4.79 14.51 -16.61
C HIS A 128 5.56 13.51 -17.47
N GLN A 129 6.67 13.90 -18.10
CA GLN A 129 7.48 12.99 -18.90
C GLN A 129 8.19 11.97 -18.02
N LEU A 130 8.78 12.40 -16.90
CA LEU A 130 9.43 11.48 -15.97
C LEU A 130 8.41 10.51 -15.33
N ALA A 131 7.29 11.04 -14.83
CA ALA A 131 6.22 10.23 -14.27
C ALA A 131 5.66 9.23 -15.29
N SER A 132 5.49 9.67 -16.54
CA SER A 132 5.09 8.82 -17.67
C SER A 132 6.11 7.70 -17.93
N ASN A 133 7.39 8.03 -18.03
CA ASN A 133 8.46 7.05 -18.29
C ASN A 133 8.56 6.00 -17.18
N LEU A 134 8.35 6.42 -15.93
CA LEU A 134 8.32 5.52 -14.78
C LEU A 134 7.14 4.55 -14.85
N LEU A 135 5.95 5.05 -15.21
CA LEU A 135 4.75 4.23 -15.42
C LEU A 135 4.88 3.26 -16.61
N ASP A 136 5.53 3.66 -17.69
CA ASP A 136 5.75 2.78 -18.85
C ASP A 136 6.75 1.64 -18.57
N SER A 137 7.60 1.83 -17.56
CA SER A 137 8.74 0.95 -17.30
C SER A 137 8.52 -0.01 -16.14
N PHE A 138 7.71 0.33 -15.12
CA PHE A 138 7.63 -0.49 -13.89
C PHE A 138 7.19 -1.93 -14.14
N ALA A 139 6.36 -2.18 -15.14
CA ALA A 139 5.89 -3.52 -15.49
C ALA A 139 7.02 -4.48 -15.91
N ARG A 140 8.14 -3.93 -16.40
CA ARG A 140 9.28 -4.66 -16.97
C ARG A 140 10.42 -4.83 -15.98
N TYR A 141 10.57 -3.90 -15.03
CA TYR A 141 11.72 -3.82 -14.15
C TYR A 141 11.28 -3.89 -12.68
N PRO A 142 11.49 -5.04 -12.00
CA PRO A 142 11.14 -5.23 -10.60
C PRO A 142 11.63 -4.11 -9.67
N PHE A 143 12.85 -3.59 -9.87
CA PHE A 143 13.39 -2.48 -9.07
C PHE A 143 12.52 -1.22 -9.11
N LEU A 144 12.03 -0.85 -10.31
CA LEU A 144 11.10 0.28 -10.49
C LEU A 144 9.74 -0.02 -9.88
N ALA A 145 9.25 -1.25 -10.03
CA ALA A 145 7.98 -1.65 -9.45
C ALA A 145 8.01 -1.61 -7.90
N ARG A 146 9.11 -2.07 -7.29
CA ARG A 146 9.39 -1.94 -5.85
C ARG A 146 9.47 -0.49 -5.41
N PHE A 147 10.16 0.35 -6.17
CA PHE A 147 10.22 1.77 -5.89
C PHE A 147 8.83 2.41 -5.82
N ILE A 148 7.91 2.02 -6.69
CA ILE A 148 6.54 2.53 -6.66
C ILE A 148 5.76 1.99 -5.45
N HIS A 149 5.66 0.67 -5.30
CA HIS A 149 4.72 0.09 -4.33
C HIS A 149 5.21 0.15 -2.88
N CYS A 150 6.52 0.25 -2.65
CA CYS A 150 7.06 0.41 -1.29
C CYS A 150 7.02 1.86 -0.77
N HIS A 151 6.69 2.85 -1.60
CA HIS A 151 6.73 4.25 -1.22
C HIS A 151 5.39 4.94 -1.54
N PRO A 152 4.49 5.09 -0.54
CA PRO A 152 3.17 5.70 -0.74
C PRO A 152 3.22 7.11 -1.33
N ASP A 153 4.25 7.90 -1.00
CA ASP A 153 4.44 9.26 -1.53
C ASP A 153 4.72 9.25 -3.05
N ILE A 154 5.44 8.25 -3.54
CA ILE A 154 5.64 8.03 -4.99
C ILE A 154 4.30 7.68 -5.65
N CYS A 155 3.54 6.76 -5.06
CA CYS A 155 2.20 6.44 -5.56
C CYS A 155 1.32 7.69 -5.58
N ALA A 156 1.39 8.54 -4.55
CA ALA A 156 0.65 9.78 -4.45
C ALA A 156 1.00 10.79 -5.56
N ALA A 157 2.30 10.98 -5.82
CA ALA A 157 2.79 11.85 -6.89
C ALA A 157 2.40 11.35 -8.29
N LEU A 158 2.29 10.03 -8.48
CA LEU A 158 1.96 9.43 -9.78
C LEU A 158 0.45 9.41 -10.11
N ARG A 159 -0.44 9.71 -9.16
CA ARG A 159 -1.91 9.58 -9.32
C ARG A 159 -2.44 10.25 -10.59
N GLN A 160 -2.00 11.48 -10.86
CA GLN A 160 -2.49 12.24 -12.01
C GLN A 160 -2.01 11.64 -13.34
N SER A 161 -0.82 11.05 -13.36
CA SER A 161 -0.28 10.35 -14.53
C SER A 161 -0.97 9.00 -14.74
N VAL A 162 -1.26 8.25 -13.66
CA VAL A 162 -2.03 6.99 -13.71
C VAL A 162 -3.45 7.22 -14.23
N ARG A 163 -4.11 8.28 -13.76
CA ARG A 163 -5.43 8.68 -14.27
C ARG A 163 -5.44 8.85 -15.80
N ARG A 164 -4.38 9.41 -16.38
CA ARG A 164 -4.23 9.62 -17.83
C ARG A 164 -3.76 8.36 -18.56
N LYS A 165 -2.99 7.50 -17.90
CA LYS A 165 -2.41 6.25 -18.41
C LYS A 165 -2.98 5.04 -17.68
N CYS A 166 -4.23 4.72 -17.93
CA CYS A 166 -4.88 3.54 -17.35
C CYS A 166 -4.47 2.22 -18.03
N ASP A 167 -3.85 2.30 -19.20
CA ASP A 167 -3.35 1.18 -19.99
C ASP A 167 -2.28 0.38 -19.26
N VAL A 168 -1.37 1.04 -18.54
CA VAL A 168 -0.32 0.37 -17.76
C VAL A 168 -0.90 -0.48 -16.61
N ILE A 169 -2.03 -0.06 -16.04
CA ILE A 169 -2.77 -0.83 -15.05
C ILE A 169 -3.46 -2.00 -15.73
N GLY A 170 -4.07 -1.77 -16.90
CA GLY A 170 -4.76 -2.84 -17.62
C GLY A 170 -3.85 -3.94 -18.16
N ASP A 171 -2.60 -3.62 -18.48
CA ASP A 171 -1.59 -4.65 -18.78
C ASP A 171 -1.30 -5.53 -17.58
N GLN A 172 -1.22 -4.98 -16.36
CA GLN A 172 -1.03 -5.79 -15.15
C GLN A 172 -2.30 -6.56 -14.80
N TRP A 173 -3.48 -5.98 -15.01
CA TRP A 173 -4.76 -6.65 -14.81
C TRP A 173 -4.86 -7.93 -15.67
N ARG A 174 -4.64 -7.80 -16.98
CA ARG A 174 -4.68 -8.95 -17.91
C ARG A 174 -3.61 -9.99 -17.60
N ARG A 175 -2.46 -9.59 -17.06
CA ARG A 175 -1.44 -10.55 -16.60
C ARG A 175 -1.96 -11.40 -15.44
N ARG A 176 -2.65 -10.76 -14.48
CA ARG A 176 -3.23 -11.43 -13.32
C ARG A 176 -4.37 -12.38 -13.71
N GLU A 177 -5.29 -11.94 -14.57
CA GLU A 177 -6.38 -12.79 -15.11
C GLU A 177 -5.86 -14.06 -15.79
N ARG A 178 -4.69 -13.99 -16.44
CA ARG A 178 -4.02 -15.15 -17.06
C ARG A 178 -3.34 -16.08 -16.05
N GLY A 179 -3.54 -15.87 -14.76
CA GLY A 179 -2.96 -16.68 -13.69
C GLY A 179 -1.44 -16.51 -13.53
N LYS A 180 -0.86 -15.39 -13.97
CA LYS A 180 0.56 -15.13 -13.71
C LYS A 180 0.80 -14.94 -12.21
N PRO A 181 1.93 -15.45 -11.68
CA PRO A 181 2.26 -15.28 -10.28
C PRO A 181 2.32 -13.80 -9.92
N GLU A 182 2.01 -13.51 -8.66
CA GLU A 182 2.13 -12.16 -8.15
C GLU A 182 3.60 -11.74 -8.15
N ASP A 183 3.89 -10.63 -8.83
CA ASP A 183 5.21 -10.03 -8.88
C ASP A 183 5.16 -8.58 -8.42
N ASP A 184 6.33 -7.94 -8.35
CA ASP A 184 6.43 -6.54 -7.92
C ASP A 184 5.66 -5.58 -8.84
N GLY A 185 5.48 -5.94 -10.13
CA GLY A 185 4.69 -5.19 -11.09
C GLY A 185 3.20 -5.18 -10.74
N ILE A 186 2.64 -6.34 -10.41
CA ILE A 186 1.24 -6.42 -9.94
C ILE A 186 1.06 -5.62 -8.65
N LYS A 187 1.99 -5.75 -7.68
CA LYS A 187 1.95 -4.97 -6.43
C LYS A 187 1.99 -3.47 -6.69
N ALA A 188 2.81 -3.00 -7.62
CA ALA A 188 2.83 -1.60 -8.04
C ALA A 188 1.51 -1.14 -8.65
N ALA A 189 0.91 -1.93 -9.54
CA ALA A 189 -0.40 -1.59 -10.09
C ALA A 189 -1.48 -1.51 -8.99
N VAL A 190 -1.51 -2.47 -8.05
CA VAL A 190 -2.43 -2.45 -6.89
C VAL A 190 -2.24 -1.17 -6.07
N SER A 191 -0.99 -0.85 -5.68
CA SER A 191 -0.69 0.34 -4.86
C SER A 191 -1.03 1.66 -5.57
N LEU A 192 -0.82 1.74 -6.88
CA LEU A 192 -1.20 2.91 -7.69
C LEU A 192 -2.72 3.10 -7.72
N VAL A 193 -3.48 2.02 -7.94
CA VAL A 193 -4.95 2.06 -7.96
C VAL A 193 -5.50 2.39 -6.58
N ALA A 194 -4.96 1.79 -5.51
CA ALA A 194 -5.35 2.10 -4.14
C ALA A 194 -5.12 3.58 -3.81
N SER A 195 -3.93 4.11 -4.13
CA SER A 195 -3.62 5.53 -3.91
C SER A 195 -4.51 6.47 -4.73
N LEU A 196 -4.92 6.09 -5.94
CA LEU A 196 -5.88 6.85 -6.74
C LEU A 196 -7.30 6.80 -6.13
N ALA A 197 -7.74 5.64 -5.66
CA ALA A 197 -9.04 5.45 -5.01
C ALA A 197 -9.15 6.26 -3.72
N ASP A 198 -8.09 6.27 -2.89
CA ASP A 198 -8.01 7.11 -1.69
C ASP A 198 -8.16 8.59 -2.07
N ALA A 199 -7.42 9.02 -3.10
CA ALA A 199 -7.43 10.40 -3.53
C ALA A 199 -8.79 10.89 -4.03
N ILE A 200 -9.54 10.02 -4.73
CA ILE A 200 -10.93 10.27 -5.14
C ILE A 200 -11.84 10.34 -3.90
N SER A 201 -11.71 9.39 -2.98
CA SER A 201 -12.55 9.30 -1.77
C SER A 201 -12.42 10.53 -0.87
N TYR A 202 -11.21 11.07 -0.74
CA TYR A 202 -10.95 12.30 0.03
C TYR A 202 -11.15 13.60 -0.78
N ASN A 203 -11.70 13.53 -1.99
CA ASN A 203 -11.88 14.67 -2.92
C ASN A 203 -10.59 15.46 -3.19
N THR A 204 -9.43 14.81 -3.15
CA THR A 204 -8.13 15.42 -3.50
C THR A 204 -7.89 15.44 -5.01
N ILE A 205 -8.55 14.52 -5.74
CA ILE A 205 -8.58 14.49 -7.20
C ILE A 205 -10.04 14.55 -7.64
N ASP A 206 -10.37 15.57 -8.44
CA ASP A 206 -11.68 15.65 -9.10
C ASP A 206 -11.68 14.76 -10.35
N MET A 207 -12.39 13.64 -10.25
CA MET A 207 -12.62 12.70 -11.33
C MET A 207 -14.12 12.62 -11.59
N SER A 208 -14.54 12.99 -12.80
CA SER A 208 -15.95 12.89 -13.15
C SER A 208 -16.40 11.43 -13.18
N ARG A 209 -17.70 11.18 -12.97
CA ARG A 209 -18.26 9.82 -13.07
C ARG A 209 -17.99 9.17 -14.42
N HIS A 210 -18.00 9.95 -15.50
CA HIS A 210 -17.71 9.46 -16.85
C HIS A 210 -16.25 9.03 -17.00
N GLU A 211 -15.34 9.82 -16.43
CA GLU A 211 -13.92 9.51 -16.44
C GLU A 211 -13.58 8.30 -15.58
N LEU A 212 -14.15 8.18 -14.39
CA LEU A 212 -13.99 6.99 -13.54
C LEU A 212 -14.51 5.73 -14.26
N ALA A 213 -15.66 5.84 -14.93
CA ALA A 213 -16.19 4.74 -15.73
C ALA A 213 -15.24 4.36 -16.89
N GLY A 214 -14.68 5.36 -17.58
CA GLY A 214 -13.66 5.15 -18.60
C GLY A 214 -12.40 4.50 -18.06
N PHE A 215 -11.92 4.95 -16.90
CA PHE A 215 -10.76 4.36 -16.23
C PHE A 215 -11.00 2.88 -15.90
N LEU A 216 -12.12 2.54 -15.26
CA LEU A 216 -12.44 1.15 -14.87
C LEU A 216 -12.59 0.24 -16.08
N THR A 217 -13.31 0.68 -17.11
CA THR A 217 -13.50 -0.11 -18.35
C THR A 217 -12.18 -0.34 -19.09
N ASN A 218 -11.34 0.69 -19.21
CA ASN A 218 -10.04 0.57 -19.88
C ASN A 218 -9.05 -0.28 -19.07
N ALA A 219 -8.98 -0.09 -17.75
CA ALA A 219 -8.08 -0.85 -16.89
C ALA A 219 -8.47 -2.33 -16.83
N THR A 220 -9.75 -2.66 -16.73
CA THR A 220 -10.19 -4.08 -16.74
C THR A 220 -10.29 -4.68 -18.14
N GLY A 221 -10.21 -3.86 -19.20
CA GLY A 221 -10.48 -4.31 -20.58
C GLY A 221 -11.94 -4.73 -20.81
N SER A 222 -12.86 -4.31 -19.94
CA SER A 222 -14.27 -4.70 -19.99
C SER A 222 -15.06 -3.89 -21.03
N PRO A 223 -16.03 -4.50 -21.73
CA PRO A 223 -16.81 -3.83 -22.77
C PRO A 223 -17.86 -2.85 -22.23
N SER A 224 -18.10 -2.84 -20.92
CA SER A 224 -19.12 -2.00 -20.27
C SER A 224 -18.80 -1.76 -18.80
N LEU A 225 -19.38 -0.71 -18.21
CA LEU A 225 -19.17 -0.38 -16.80
C LEU A 225 -19.68 -1.47 -15.84
N PRO A 226 -20.86 -2.11 -16.03
CA PRO A 226 -21.27 -3.23 -15.18
C PRO A 226 -20.30 -4.41 -15.23
N ALA A 227 -19.77 -4.73 -16.42
CA ALA A 227 -18.76 -5.77 -16.57
C ALA A 227 -17.44 -5.39 -15.87
N ALA A 228 -17.02 -4.12 -15.98
CA ALA A 228 -15.85 -3.61 -15.27
C ALA A 228 -16.02 -3.66 -13.75
N HIS A 229 -17.23 -3.38 -13.24
CA HIS A 229 -17.54 -3.51 -11.82
C HIS A 229 -17.48 -4.97 -11.36
N ALA A 230 -18.12 -5.88 -12.11
CA ALA A 230 -18.05 -7.31 -11.80
C ALA A 230 -16.59 -7.78 -11.79
N ALA A 231 -15.80 -7.43 -12.81
CA ALA A 231 -14.38 -7.73 -12.87
C ALA A 231 -13.60 -7.10 -11.69
N ALA A 232 -13.88 -5.85 -11.30
CA ALA A 232 -13.12 -5.20 -10.24
C ALA A 232 -13.48 -5.70 -8.82
N PHE A 233 -14.74 -6.03 -8.56
CA PHE A 233 -15.27 -6.25 -7.21
C PHE A 233 -15.70 -7.68 -6.93
N GLU A 234 -16.02 -8.48 -7.94
CA GLU A 234 -16.39 -9.90 -7.77
C GLU A 234 -15.17 -10.81 -7.97
N SER A 235 -14.07 -10.26 -8.49
CA SER A 235 -12.83 -10.97 -8.76
C SER A 235 -11.82 -10.73 -7.64
N ASP A 236 -11.15 -11.79 -7.20
CA ASP A 236 -10.09 -11.74 -6.18
C ASP A 236 -8.74 -11.25 -6.76
N GLU A 237 -8.72 -10.78 -8.02
CA GLU A 237 -7.52 -10.53 -8.80
C GLU A 237 -6.64 -9.44 -8.18
N PHE A 238 -7.28 -8.39 -7.66
CA PHE A 238 -6.65 -7.27 -6.93
C PHE A 238 -7.11 -7.16 -5.48
N SER A 239 -7.94 -8.10 -5.03
CA SER A 239 -8.13 -8.31 -3.60
C SER A 239 -6.77 -8.73 -3.07
N SER A 240 -6.11 -7.88 -2.29
CA SER A 240 -4.96 -8.32 -1.53
C SER A 240 -5.44 -9.57 -0.80
N CYS A 241 -4.81 -10.72 -1.05
CA CYS A 241 -5.10 -11.98 -0.37
C CYS A 241 -4.84 -11.78 1.12
N SER A 242 -5.73 -11.05 1.77
CA SER A 242 -5.79 -10.89 3.18
C SER A 242 -6.33 -12.23 3.63
N THR A 243 -5.41 -13.17 3.83
CA THR A 243 -5.62 -14.37 4.62
C THR A 243 -5.88 -14.02 6.08
N ALA A 244 -6.13 -12.75 6.38
CA ALA A 244 -6.55 -12.30 7.67
C ALA A 244 -7.92 -12.87 7.98
N THR A 245 -7.90 -13.87 8.84
CA THR A 245 -9.06 -14.25 9.62
C THR A 245 -9.42 -13.06 10.48
N VAL A 246 -10.67 -12.64 10.36
CA VAL A 246 -11.22 -11.59 11.20
C VAL A 246 -11.45 -12.18 12.58
N ARG A 247 -10.78 -11.61 13.59
CA ARG A 247 -11.06 -11.91 15.00
C ARG A 247 -11.55 -10.67 15.70
N PRO A 248 -12.88 -10.52 15.88
CA PRO A 248 -13.42 -9.35 16.56
C PRO A 248 -12.88 -9.14 17.97
N PHE A 249 -12.36 -10.19 18.63
CA PHE A 249 -11.93 -10.11 20.02
C PHE A 249 -10.59 -10.82 20.27
N ALA A 250 -9.86 -10.35 21.29
CA ALA A 250 -8.63 -10.95 21.76
C ALA A 250 -8.88 -12.26 22.54
N GLY A 251 -7.94 -13.21 22.45
CA GLY A 251 -7.78 -14.30 23.43
C GLY A 251 -8.96 -15.27 23.55
N ASN A 252 -9.29 -16.05 22.53
CA ASN A 252 -10.31 -17.12 22.53
C ASN A 252 -11.72 -16.70 23.03
N GLN A 253 -11.98 -15.42 23.27
CA GLN A 253 -13.27 -14.91 23.73
C GLN A 253 -14.25 -14.90 22.56
N ARG A 254 -14.87 -16.05 22.31
CA ARG A 254 -15.82 -16.23 21.22
C ARG A 254 -17.04 -15.32 21.39
N GLY A 255 -17.12 -14.29 20.56
CA GLY A 255 -18.38 -13.66 20.14
C GLY A 255 -19.07 -12.73 21.15
N SER A 256 -18.51 -12.49 22.34
CA SER A 256 -19.01 -11.42 23.21
C SER A 256 -17.98 -10.91 24.19
N VAL A 257 -17.85 -9.59 24.33
CA VAL A 257 -17.04 -8.95 25.37
C VAL A 257 -17.93 -8.26 26.37
N THR A 258 -17.64 -8.45 27.65
CA THR A 258 -18.29 -7.71 28.73
C THR A 258 -17.64 -6.35 28.89
N CYS A 259 -18.42 -5.27 28.74
CA CYS A 259 -18.02 -3.89 28.97
C CYS A 259 -19.14 -3.16 29.73
N MET A 260 -18.82 -2.54 30.86
CA MET A 260 -19.75 -1.66 31.61
C MET A 260 -21.09 -2.30 31.99
N GLY A 261 -21.08 -3.58 32.36
CA GLY A 261 -22.32 -4.29 32.66
C GLY A 261 -23.18 -4.59 31.43
N PHE A 262 -22.63 -4.45 30.23
CA PHE A 262 -23.21 -4.93 28.97
C PHE A 262 -22.30 -6.02 28.37
N ALA A 263 -22.90 -7.09 27.85
CA ALA A 263 -22.28 -7.97 26.87
C ALA A 263 -22.45 -7.36 25.48
N VAL A 264 -21.34 -7.08 24.81
CA VAL A 264 -21.27 -6.61 23.42
C VAL A 264 -21.03 -7.82 22.53
N GLU A 265 -21.98 -8.14 21.67
CA GLU A 265 -21.91 -9.20 20.67
C GLU A 265 -21.63 -8.56 19.32
N VAL A 266 -20.50 -8.91 18.70
CA VAL A 266 -20.10 -8.43 17.36
C VAL A 266 -20.01 -9.64 16.44
N VAL A 267 -20.67 -9.56 15.29
CA VAL A 267 -20.59 -10.57 14.23
C VAL A 267 -20.45 -9.90 12.87
N GLY A 268 -19.80 -10.58 11.94
CA GLY A 268 -19.80 -10.17 10.54
C GLY A 268 -21.06 -10.63 9.82
N LEU A 269 -21.42 -9.95 8.76
CA LEU A 269 -22.57 -10.28 7.91
C LEU A 269 -22.05 -10.70 6.54
N PRO A 270 -22.41 -11.89 6.01
CA PRO A 270 -21.97 -12.31 4.69
C PRO A 270 -22.72 -11.58 3.57
N PRO A 271 -22.17 -11.53 2.34
CA PRO A 271 -22.92 -11.14 1.16
C PRO A 271 -23.95 -12.22 0.76
N PRO A 272 -25.11 -11.86 0.20
CA PRO A 272 -25.58 -10.50 -0.09
C PRO A 272 -26.15 -9.81 1.15
N TYR A 273 -25.73 -8.57 1.40
CA TYR A 273 -26.20 -7.80 2.55
C TYR A 273 -27.68 -7.43 2.40
N ILE A 274 -28.51 -7.97 3.29
CA ILE A 274 -29.90 -7.53 3.47
C ILE A 274 -29.96 -6.81 4.82
N SER A 275 -30.38 -5.54 4.82
CA SER A 275 -30.55 -4.76 6.04
C SER A 275 -31.54 -5.48 6.96
N HIS A 276 -31.02 -6.06 8.05
CA HIS A 276 -31.84 -6.76 9.03
C HIS A 276 -32.40 -5.76 10.04
N THR A 277 -33.73 -5.68 10.14
CA THR A 277 -34.42 -4.87 11.15
C THR A 277 -34.79 -5.67 12.41
N GLY A 278 -34.44 -6.96 12.44
CA GLY A 278 -34.76 -7.88 13.53
C GLY A 278 -33.83 -7.75 14.75
N THR A 279 -34.35 -8.11 15.93
CA THR A 279 -33.57 -8.20 17.18
C THR A 279 -32.75 -9.48 17.28
N THR A 280 -32.96 -10.41 16.35
CA THR A 280 -32.27 -11.69 16.23
C THR A 280 -31.18 -11.60 15.19
N LEU A 281 -30.03 -12.18 15.50
CA LEU A 281 -28.92 -12.32 14.56
C LEU A 281 -29.36 -13.09 13.32
N PRO A 282 -28.89 -12.71 12.12
CA PRO A 282 -29.03 -13.53 10.92
C PRO A 282 -28.44 -14.92 11.16
N VAL A 283 -29.08 -15.95 10.60
CA VAL A 283 -28.67 -17.35 10.79
C VAL A 283 -27.29 -17.61 10.21
N ASP A 284 -26.91 -16.84 9.20
CA ASP A 284 -25.67 -16.84 8.45
C ASP A 284 -24.64 -15.82 8.97
N ALA A 285 -24.88 -15.18 10.12
CA ALA A 285 -23.92 -14.27 10.70
C ALA A 285 -22.57 -14.96 10.98
N ILE A 286 -21.50 -14.37 10.46
CA ILE A 286 -20.13 -14.84 10.59
C ILE A 286 -19.64 -14.56 12.00
N ARG A 287 -19.33 -15.63 12.74
CA ARG A 287 -18.78 -15.56 14.09
C ARG A 287 -17.26 -15.68 14.06
N ASP A 288 -16.65 -15.26 15.17
CA ASP A 288 -15.21 -15.21 15.38
C ASP A 288 -14.47 -16.48 14.95
N GLY A 289 -13.48 -16.33 14.06
CA GLY A 289 -12.51 -17.38 13.69
C GLY A 289 -12.84 -18.22 12.45
N ASP A 290 -14.01 -18.07 11.83
CA ASP A 290 -14.48 -19.02 10.80
C ASP A 290 -14.51 -18.47 9.36
N ALA A 291 -14.19 -17.19 9.14
CA ALA A 291 -14.33 -16.56 7.82
C ALA A 291 -13.20 -15.59 7.46
N LYS A 292 -12.99 -15.43 6.16
CA LYS A 292 -12.08 -14.44 5.58
C LYS A 292 -12.75 -13.06 5.58
N LEU A 293 -11.94 -11.99 5.62
CA LEU A 293 -12.46 -10.63 5.50
C LEU A 293 -13.25 -10.42 4.20
N THR A 294 -12.86 -11.09 3.11
CA THR A 294 -13.56 -11.06 1.82
C THR A 294 -14.95 -11.69 1.86
N GLU A 295 -15.26 -12.48 2.90
CA GLU A 295 -16.57 -13.10 3.10
C GLU A 295 -17.49 -12.19 3.92
N MET A 296 -17.04 -11.00 4.37
CA MET A 296 -17.82 -10.04 5.13
C MET A 296 -18.27 -8.85 4.28
N ALA A 297 -19.58 -8.62 4.22
CA ALA A 297 -20.21 -7.45 3.60
C ALA A 297 -20.60 -6.36 4.61
N GLY A 298 -20.54 -6.64 5.91
CA GLY A 298 -20.87 -5.68 6.97
C GLY A 298 -20.71 -6.24 8.37
N TRP A 299 -21.10 -5.45 9.36
CA TRP A 299 -20.99 -5.78 10.78
C TRP A 299 -22.30 -5.57 11.51
N TYR A 300 -22.58 -6.45 12.47
CA TYR A 300 -23.69 -6.31 13.41
C TYR A 300 -23.14 -6.26 14.84
N VAL A 301 -23.51 -5.20 15.57
CA VAL A 301 -23.11 -4.99 16.96
C VAL A 301 -24.35 -4.89 17.84
N LYS A 302 -24.42 -5.73 18.88
CA LYS A 302 -25.52 -5.77 19.84
C LYS A 302 -25.03 -5.65 21.27
N PHE A 303 -25.63 -4.73 22.01
CA PHE A 303 -25.37 -4.51 23.43
C PHE A 303 -26.48 -5.18 24.26
N ARG A 304 -26.11 -6.02 25.24
CA ARG A 304 -27.04 -6.71 26.15
C ARG A 304 -26.66 -6.42 27.60
N PRO A 305 -27.53 -5.86 28.45
CA PRO A 305 -27.20 -5.68 29.87
C PRO A 305 -27.00 -7.05 30.57
N LEU A 306 -26.03 -7.11 31.49
CA LEU A 306 -25.60 -8.31 32.23
C LEU A 306 -26.30 -8.49 33.57
N VAL A 307 -26.88 -7.42 34.13
CA VAL A 307 -27.59 -7.46 35.41
C VAL A 307 -29.08 -7.39 35.15
N GLY A 308 -29.82 -8.40 35.65
CA GLY A 308 -31.22 -8.71 35.36
C GLY A 308 -32.28 -7.70 35.84
N GLY A 309 -32.00 -6.42 35.79
CA GLY A 309 -33.04 -5.39 35.82
C GLY A 309 -33.61 -5.25 34.42
N ARG A 310 -34.73 -5.93 34.11
CA ARG A 310 -35.59 -5.43 33.03
C ARG A 310 -36.12 -4.07 33.49
N ALA A 311 -35.42 -3.00 33.14
CA ALA A 311 -36.06 -1.70 33.08
C ALA A 311 -37.04 -1.77 31.90
N GLU A 312 -38.33 -1.94 32.18
CA GLU A 312 -39.38 -1.71 31.19
C GLU A 312 -39.20 -0.29 30.65
N GLY A 313 -38.70 -0.18 29.41
CA GLY A 313 -38.46 1.11 28.74
C GLY A 313 -37.07 1.29 28.12
N GLU A 314 -36.10 0.39 28.35
CA GLU A 314 -34.79 0.52 27.72
C GLU A 314 -34.78 0.04 26.26
N SER A 315 -34.38 0.95 25.37
CA SER A 315 -34.24 0.70 23.94
C SER A 315 -32.89 0.04 23.68
N PHE A 316 -32.91 -1.17 23.11
CA PHE A 316 -31.69 -1.83 22.64
C PHE A 316 -31.12 -1.04 21.46
N MET A 317 -29.88 -0.55 21.60
CA MET A 317 -29.21 0.11 20.49
C MET A 317 -28.58 -0.96 19.60
N SER A 318 -29.11 -1.11 18.39
CA SER A 318 -28.44 -1.85 17.30
C SER A 318 -27.90 -0.80 16.35
N CYS A 319 -26.57 -0.71 16.24
CA CYS A 319 -25.93 0.22 15.33
C CYS A 319 -25.68 -0.51 14.01
N TYR A 320 -26.25 0.01 12.93
CA TYR A 320 -25.99 -0.42 11.56
C TYR A 320 -25.26 0.72 10.88
N ALA A 321 -24.02 0.49 10.45
CA ALA A 321 -23.28 1.44 9.66
C ALA A 321 -22.97 0.79 8.30
N PRO A 322 -23.72 1.11 7.23
CA PRO A 322 -23.30 0.77 5.87
C PRO A 322 -21.99 1.47 5.49
N ASP A 323 -21.65 2.54 6.23
CA ASP A 323 -20.50 3.42 5.99
C ASP A 323 -19.43 3.30 7.09
N GLY A 324 -19.50 2.25 7.93
CA GLY A 324 -18.51 1.99 8.95
C GLY A 324 -17.21 1.53 8.29
N SER A 325 -16.33 2.46 7.91
CA SER A 325 -15.00 2.12 7.41
C SER A 325 -14.15 1.62 8.56
N LEU A 326 -13.82 0.33 8.54
CA LEU A 326 -12.82 -0.26 9.41
C LEU A 326 -11.43 0.05 8.82
N GLU A 327 -10.77 1.10 9.31
CA GLU A 327 -9.37 1.33 8.99
C GLU A 327 -8.51 0.28 9.70
N VAL A 328 -8.10 -0.74 8.96
CA VAL A 328 -7.09 -1.70 9.40
C VAL A 328 -5.73 -1.12 9.05
N ALA A 329 -4.98 -0.66 10.06
CA ALA A 329 -3.61 -0.22 9.86
C ALA A 329 -2.80 -1.34 9.17
N HIS A 330 -2.09 -1.03 8.08
CA HIS A 330 -1.19 -2.01 7.48
C HIS A 330 -0.09 -2.41 8.48
N PRO A 331 0.27 -3.70 8.62
CA PRO A 331 1.27 -4.12 9.59
C PRO A 331 2.65 -3.53 9.23
N HIS A 332 3.03 -2.52 10.00
CA HIS A 332 4.41 -2.07 10.20
C HIS A 332 4.84 -2.53 11.60
N GLY A 333 5.28 -3.78 11.73
CA GLY A 333 5.89 -4.28 12.98
C GLY A 333 5.81 -5.80 13.13
N ASP A 334 6.91 -6.40 13.58
CA ASP A 334 7.18 -7.82 13.84
C ASP A 334 6.08 -8.54 14.64
N SER A 335 5.11 -9.14 13.96
CA SER A 335 4.25 -10.16 14.55
C SER A 335 4.10 -11.32 13.57
N ASP A 336 4.20 -12.54 14.10
CA ASP A 336 4.39 -13.84 13.47
C ASP A 336 3.67 -13.99 12.11
N ALA A 337 4.45 -13.98 11.03
CA ALA A 337 4.02 -13.66 9.66
C ALA A 337 3.39 -14.83 8.87
N THR A 338 2.71 -15.76 9.54
CA THR A 338 1.96 -16.82 8.82
C THR A 338 0.47 -16.55 8.71
N HIS A 339 -0.11 -15.74 9.61
CA HIS A 339 -1.53 -15.35 9.54
C HIS A 339 -1.74 -13.95 10.16
N PRO A 340 -1.82 -12.86 9.37
CA PRO A 340 -2.14 -11.54 9.92
C PRO A 340 -3.53 -11.60 10.53
N THR A 341 -3.65 -11.53 11.85
CA THR A 341 -4.97 -11.52 12.50
C THR A 341 -5.41 -10.08 12.65
N VAL A 342 -6.52 -9.69 12.04
CA VAL A 342 -7.13 -8.37 12.28
C VAL A 342 -7.92 -8.48 13.58
N GLN A 343 -7.38 -7.87 14.63
CA GLN A 343 -8.01 -7.78 15.93
C GLN A 343 -8.81 -6.49 15.98
N LEU A 344 -10.14 -6.58 16.09
CA LEU A 344 -10.93 -5.35 16.10
C LEU A 344 -10.67 -4.52 17.36
N HIS A 345 -10.42 -5.17 18.52
CA HIS A 345 -10.37 -4.49 19.81
C HIS A 345 -9.43 -5.16 20.84
N ASP A 346 -8.75 -4.33 21.65
CA ASP A 346 -8.34 -4.68 23.03
C ASP A 346 -9.52 -4.46 24.00
N SER A 347 -9.40 -4.93 25.25
CA SER A 347 -10.43 -4.71 26.28
C SER A 347 -10.83 -3.22 26.35
N PRO A 348 -12.13 -2.89 26.18
CA PRO A 348 -12.58 -1.51 26.12
C PRO A 348 -12.27 -0.74 27.42
N THR A 349 -11.85 0.52 27.28
CA THR A 349 -11.51 1.42 28.40
C THR A 349 -12.52 2.56 28.51
N LEU A 350 -12.88 2.92 29.74
CA LEU A 350 -13.77 4.07 30.00
C LEU A 350 -12.96 5.36 29.95
N MET A 351 -13.52 6.40 29.35
CA MET A 351 -13.10 7.79 29.53
C MET A 351 -14.14 8.54 30.37
N ASP A 352 -13.74 9.67 30.95
CA ASP A 352 -14.58 10.51 31.84
C ASP A 352 -15.86 11.08 31.17
N ASP A 353 -16.04 10.91 29.85
CA ASP A 353 -17.10 11.53 29.02
C ASP A 353 -18.22 10.55 28.53
N ASP A 354 -18.46 9.43 29.21
CA ASP A 354 -19.46 8.40 28.81
C ASP A 354 -19.26 7.84 27.38
N LYS A 355 -18.02 7.87 26.90
CA LYS A 355 -17.61 7.29 25.62
C LYS A 355 -16.91 5.97 25.88
N ILE A 356 -17.34 4.93 25.18
CA ILE A 356 -16.58 3.68 25.10
C ILE A 356 -15.55 3.85 24.00
N ARG A 357 -14.26 3.81 24.39
CA ARG A 357 -13.15 3.79 23.45
C ARG A 357 -12.83 2.36 23.10
N MET A 358 -12.93 2.03 21.81
CA MET A 358 -12.53 0.73 21.28
C MET A 358 -11.13 0.89 20.67
N GLY A 359 -10.11 0.31 21.32
CA GLY A 359 -8.70 0.37 20.89
C GLY A 359 -7.85 1.47 21.56
N ASP A 360 -6.58 1.16 21.82
CA ASP A 360 -5.58 2.12 22.32
C ASP A 360 -4.56 2.45 21.21
N ARG A 361 -4.15 3.71 21.15
CA ARG A 361 -3.11 4.19 20.21
C ARG A 361 -1.76 3.50 20.45
N ALA A 362 -1.58 2.90 21.63
CA ALA A 362 -0.37 2.23 22.07
C ALA A 362 -0.40 0.69 21.94
N SER A 363 -1.45 0.08 21.38
CA SER A 363 -1.51 -1.39 21.25
C SER A 363 -0.40 -1.92 20.33
N ALA A 364 0.25 -3.02 20.72
CA ALA A 364 1.32 -3.65 19.95
C ALA A 364 0.82 -4.46 18.72
N GLY A 365 -0.50 -4.54 18.50
CA GLY A 365 -1.14 -5.29 17.42
C GLY A 365 -1.85 -4.40 16.38
N THR A 366 -2.34 -5.04 15.31
CA THR A 366 -3.08 -4.37 14.24
C THR A 366 -4.51 -4.04 14.70
N SER A 367 -4.70 -2.88 15.35
CA SER A 367 -5.98 -2.40 15.87
C SER A 367 -6.62 -1.35 14.95
N VAL A 368 -7.94 -1.23 15.02
CA VAL A 368 -8.74 -0.15 14.41
C VAL A 368 -8.42 1.18 15.10
N SER A 369 -8.49 2.29 14.36
CA SER A 369 -8.40 3.65 14.90
C SER A 369 -9.53 3.93 15.91
N GLU A 370 -9.33 4.94 16.79
CA GLU A 370 -10.28 5.28 17.87
C GLU A 370 -11.72 5.40 17.36
N PHE A 371 -12.55 4.43 17.69
CA PHE A 371 -13.99 4.50 17.52
C PHE A 371 -14.65 4.75 18.87
N GLY A 372 -15.39 5.85 18.97
CA GLY A 372 -16.14 6.23 20.16
C GLY A 372 -17.64 6.07 19.96
N ALA A 373 -18.27 5.20 20.76
CA ALA A 373 -19.72 5.17 20.88
C ALA A 373 -20.16 6.06 22.06
N LYS A 374 -21.00 7.06 21.80
CA LYS A 374 -21.57 7.94 22.84
C LYS A 374 -22.94 7.41 23.26
N PHE A 375 -23.06 6.97 24.51
CA PHE A 375 -24.32 6.48 25.05
C PHE A 375 -25.12 7.67 25.61
N MET A 376 -26.01 8.25 24.80
CA MET A 376 -26.87 9.33 25.27
C MET A 376 -28.16 8.77 25.88
N GLY A 377 -28.18 8.61 27.20
CA GLY A 377 -29.42 8.38 27.93
C GLY A 377 -30.19 9.69 28.13
N ARG A 378 -31.32 9.86 27.41
CA ARG A 378 -32.58 10.55 27.84
C ARG A 378 -33.39 11.32 26.78
N SER A 379 -33.14 11.22 25.47
CA SER A 379 -34.17 11.67 24.50
C SER A 379 -34.10 10.93 23.18
N CYS A 380 -35.26 10.42 22.75
CA CYS A 380 -35.45 9.64 21.54
C CYS A 380 -35.79 10.58 20.38
N TRP A 381 -35.07 10.49 19.27
CA TRP A 381 -35.53 11.01 17.98
C TRP A 381 -35.60 9.84 17.00
N GLN A 382 -36.80 9.56 16.49
CA GLN A 382 -37.01 8.66 15.36
C GLN A 382 -36.91 9.47 14.07
N TYR A 383 -36.01 9.07 13.17
CA TYR A 383 -36.16 9.40 11.75
C TYR A 383 -36.71 8.16 11.04
N GLY A 384 -37.95 8.27 10.54
CA GLY A 384 -38.54 7.29 9.63
C GLY A 384 -38.04 7.46 8.19
N PRO A 385 -38.33 6.52 7.29
CA PRO A 385 -37.71 6.44 5.97
C PRO A 385 -38.23 7.56 5.06
N SER A 386 -37.38 8.54 4.77
CA SER A 386 -37.56 9.38 3.59
C SER A 386 -37.10 8.62 2.35
N LEU A 387 -38.04 8.49 1.42
CA LEU A 387 -37.92 7.90 0.08
C LEU A 387 -36.59 8.22 -0.62
N LEU A 388 -36.08 7.19 -1.31
CA LEU A 388 -35.05 7.21 -2.34
C LEU A 388 -34.96 8.53 -3.12
N LEU A 389 -33.87 9.28 -2.91
CA LEU A 389 -33.30 10.24 -3.85
C LEU A 389 -31.78 10.34 -3.56
N PRO A 390 -30.88 9.96 -4.48
CA PRO A 390 -29.45 10.20 -4.30
C PRO A 390 -29.13 11.65 -4.72
N MET A 391 -28.15 12.25 -4.03
CA MET A 391 -27.60 13.60 -4.20
C MET A 391 -28.32 14.75 -3.48
N ARG A 392 -27.68 15.22 -2.41
CA ARG A 392 -27.18 16.61 -2.35
C ARG A 392 -26.04 16.75 -1.34
N TRP A 393 -24.85 17.01 -1.85
CA TRP A 393 -23.75 17.61 -1.11
C TRP A 393 -24.02 19.11 -0.90
N ARG A 394 -23.90 19.57 0.35
CA ARG A 394 -23.47 20.93 0.70
C ARG A 394 -22.66 20.86 1.99
N GLY A 395 -21.39 21.22 1.88
CA GLY A 395 -20.56 21.51 3.04
C GLY A 395 -20.89 22.88 3.66
N TRP A 396 -20.31 23.09 4.84
CA TRP A 396 -19.70 24.31 5.41
C TRP A 396 -18.65 23.71 6.38
N GLY A 397 -17.35 24.00 6.35
CA GLY A 397 -16.71 25.30 6.27
C GLY A 397 -16.36 25.74 7.69
N THR A 398 -15.13 25.51 8.14
CA THR A 398 -14.54 26.31 9.24
C THR A 398 -13.04 26.51 9.04
N SER A 399 -12.77 27.75 8.66
CA SER A 399 -11.51 28.46 8.73
C SER A 399 -10.88 28.41 10.13
N ALA A 400 -9.55 28.50 10.11
CA ALA A 400 -8.68 28.79 11.25
C ALA A 400 -9.18 29.93 12.14
N SER A 401 -8.92 29.81 13.45
CA SER A 401 -8.70 30.97 14.32
C SER A 401 -7.74 30.60 15.44
N ARG A 402 -6.56 31.22 15.40
CA ARG A 402 -5.67 31.42 16.54
C ARG A 402 -6.39 32.23 17.60
N MET A 403 -6.18 31.91 18.87
CA MET A 403 -6.45 32.82 19.99
C MET A 403 -5.17 32.99 20.79
N SER A 404 -4.66 34.24 20.85
CA SER A 404 -3.70 34.70 21.86
C SER A 404 -4.41 35.63 22.84
N CYS A 405 -3.99 35.54 24.10
CA CYS A 405 -4.44 36.24 25.30
C CYS A 405 -4.80 37.73 25.16
N CYS A 406 -5.76 38.20 25.99
CA CYS A 406 -5.46 39.09 27.13
C CYS A 406 -6.72 39.48 27.94
N ARG A 407 -6.52 39.43 29.27
CA ARG A 407 -7.33 39.90 30.42
C ARG A 407 -8.61 39.18 30.79
#